data_AF-A0A6B2CVA8-F1
#
_entry.id   AF-A0A6B2CVA8-F1
#
_cell.length_a   1.000
_cell.length_b   1.000
_cell.length_c   1.000
_cell.angle_alpha   90.00
_cell.angle_beta   90.00
_cell.angle_gamma   90.00
#
_symmetry.space_group_name_H-M   'P 1'
#
loop_
_entity.id
_entity.type
_entity.pdbx_description
1 polymer ?
#
loop_
_entity_poly.entity_id
_entity_poly.type
_entity_poly.pdbx_seq_one_letter_code
_entity_poly.pdbx_strand_id
1 'polypeptide(L)'
;MEYATLELRLETPFLPGSVDPAAPDPDWPLRPSEVKGLWRWWARALAAGALFERGLLHGAGRRDVVKAPTWEEADCVSQIVGLDMGLGYAGGREAQASCFRIGFERIDFAPPKDVSRNLAAQLQRVRLLTLGGRRLQYIDRGSATLVVEEHVPCPLDGRAVEAALGALALALRLSCFGKGGRRGLGCFSVRAHGRYSSLFTEEPKALIKRAVAAAGAVVDRAVARCRGLRRGEASPCELPPMPALSTARRYDACIKDSAALTPYTLVAVKGVRREDLHNFFLRPARTRVLHGGYSAQDALRQALKAWILGLPREQRGTGYRIIGGASRRASPLMLAIAGNAAYLSAFTSADWPRELEWRGGGRQRIAVAEADVLAAMALALGEFLDYVRKLGGEAETWP
;
A
#
# COMPACT_ATOMS: atom_id res chain seq x y z
N MET A 1 -8.59 26.60 -11.06
CA MET A 1 -7.80 27.02 -9.87
C MET A 1 -6.64 26.05 -9.67
N GLU A 2 -5.41 26.49 -9.39
CA GLU A 2 -4.31 25.59 -8.98
C GLU A 2 -4.40 25.28 -7.48
N TYR A 3 -4.27 24.00 -7.11
CA TYR A 3 -4.28 23.55 -5.72
C TYR A 3 -2.87 23.41 -5.15
N ALA A 4 -1.97 22.76 -5.90
CA ALA A 4 -0.58 22.56 -5.52
C ALA A 4 0.30 22.27 -6.73
N THR A 5 1.55 22.74 -6.66
CA THR A 5 2.64 22.34 -7.54
C THR A 5 3.63 21.50 -6.75
N LEU A 6 3.98 20.31 -7.26
CA LEU A 6 4.76 19.30 -6.56
C LEU A 6 6.02 18.96 -7.35
N GLU A 7 7.19 19.20 -6.77
CA GLU A 7 8.46 18.73 -7.31
C GLU A 7 8.74 17.33 -6.77
N LEU A 8 8.70 16.33 -7.65
CA LEU A 8 8.96 14.94 -7.35
C LEU A 8 10.41 14.62 -7.74
N ARG A 9 11.19 14.06 -6.81
CA ARG A 9 12.55 13.60 -7.09
C ARG A 9 12.70 12.12 -6.78
N LEU A 10 13.27 11.36 -7.70
CA LEU A 10 13.44 9.92 -7.54
C LEU A 10 14.52 9.58 -6.50
N GLU A 11 14.18 8.72 -5.55
CA GLU A 11 15.04 8.31 -4.41
C GLU A 11 15.59 6.88 -4.54
N THR A 12 14.90 6.03 -5.29
CA THR A 12 15.23 4.60 -5.43
C THR A 12 15.04 4.13 -6.87
N PRO A 13 15.72 3.05 -7.30
CA PRO A 13 15.58 2.55 -8.67
C PRO A 13 14.12 2.36 -9.09
N PHE A 14 13.76 2.94 -10.23
CA PHE A 14 12.39 2.98 -10.71
C PHE A 14 12.19 2.05 -11.90
N LEU A 15 11.25 1.12 -11.77
CA LEU A 15 10.90 0.15 -12.80
C LEU A 15 9.45 0.33 -13.23
N PRO A 16 9.10 1.42 -13.94
CA PRO A 16 7.71 1.72 -14.30
C PRO A 16 7.09 0.68 -15.23
N GLY A 17 7.89 0.11 -16.13
CA GLY A 17 7.39 -0.65 -17.27
C GLY A 17 6.54 0.22 -18.21
N SER A 18 6.23 -0.28 -19.39
CA SER A 18 5.43 0.40 -20.40
C SER A 18 4.46 -0.60 -21.04
N VAL A 19 4.10 -0.41 -22.31
CA VAL A 19 3.51 -1.44 -23.15
C VAL A 19 4.39 -2.69 -23.14
N ASP A 20 5.72 -2.52 -23.18
CA ASP A 20 6.66 -3.57 -22.78
C ASP A 20 6.86 -3.50 -21.26
N PRO A 21 6.42 -4.51 -20.50
CA PRO A 21 6.66 -4.52 -19.06
C PRO A 21 8.16 -4.40 -18.71
N ALA A 22 9.07 -4.86 -19.56
CA ALA A 22 10.51 -4.85 -19.29
C ALA A 22 11.18 -3.48 -19.47
N ALA A 23 10.54 -2.52 -20.15
CA ALA A 23 11.14 -1.24 -20.50
C ALA A 23 10.32 -0.05 -19.99
N PRO A 24 10.94 1.01 -19.44
CA PRO A 24 10.27 2.29 -19.19
C PRO A 24 9.71 2.92 -20.46
N ASP A 25 8.62 3.66 -20.29
CA ASP A 25 8.13 4.57 -21.34
C ASP A 25 9.08 5.79 -21.39
N PRO A 26 9.65 6.13 -22.56
CA PRO A 26 10.60 7.24 -22.66
C PRO A 26 9.94 8.60 -22.47
N ASP A 27 8.68 8.75 -22.86
CA ASP A 27 7.94 10.02 -22.83
C ASP A 27 7.26 10.22 -21.48
N TRP A 28 6.76 9.13 -20.89
CA TRP A 28 6.07 9.14 -19.61
C TRP A 28 6.64 8.12 -18.61
N PRO A 29 7.90 8.27 -18.17
CA PRO A 29 8.50 7.37 -17.18
C PRO A 29 7.64 7.21 -15.92
N LEU A 30 7.12 8.32 -15.40
CA LEU A 30 6.11 8.33 -14.34
C LEU A 30 4.78 8.73 -14.96
N ARG A 31 3.83 7.80 -15.03
CA ARG A 31 2.56 8.05 -15.73
C ARG A 31 1.57 8.78 -14.83
N PRO A 32 0.85 9.80 -15.32
CA PRO A 32 -0.27 10.40 -14.59
C PRO A 32 -1.31 9.37 -14.15
N SER A 33 -1.56 8.34 -14.97
CA SER A 33 -2.50 7.26 -14.63
C SER A 33 -2.07 6.44 -13.43
N GLU A 34 -0.77 6.22 -13.22
CA GLU A 34 -0.24 5.54 -12.03
C GLU A 34 -0.38 6.38 -10.77
N VAL A 35 -0.09 7.69 -10.87
CA VAL A 35 -0.31 8.65 -9.79
C VAL A 35 -1.79 8.70 -9.39
N LYS A 36 -2.69 8.85 -10.36
CA LYS A 36 -4.15 8.80 -10.13
C LYS A 36 -4.59 7.45 -9.54
N GLY A 37 -4.00 6.34 -9.99
CA GLY A 37 -4.30 5.00 -9.49
C GLY A 37 -3.99 4.84 -8.00
N LEU A 38 -2.79 5.25 -7.56
CA LEU A 38 -2.41 5.22 -6.15
C LEU A 38 -3.18 6.26 -5.33
N TRP A 39 -3.41 7.45 -5.88
CA TRP A 39 -4.24 8.47 -5.24
C TRP A 39 -5.64 7.94 -4.89
N ARG A 40 -6.34 7.35 -5.87
CA ARG A 40 -7.66 6.72 -5.64
C ARG A 40 -7.58 5.50 -4.71
N TRP A 41 -6.48 4.77 -4.69
CA TRP A 41 -6.28 3.66 -3.77
C TRP A 41 -6.21 4.14 -2.31
N TRP A 42 -5.43 5.17 -2.01
CA TRP A 42 -5.36 5.77 -0.68
C TRP A 42 -6.66 6.46 -0.27
N ALA A 43 -7.36 7.13 -1.20
CA ALA A 43 -8.66 7.72 -0.93
C ALA A 43 -9.70 6.66 -0.52
N ARG A 44 -9.71 5.51 -1.21
CA ARG A 44 -10.55 4.37 -0.81
C ARG A 44 -10.18 3.80 0.54
N ALA A 45 -8.89 3.72 0.87
CA ALA A 45 -8.46 3.26 2.19
C ALA A 45 -8.92 4.22 3.31
N LEU A 46 -8.85 5.54 3.09
CA LEU A 46 -9.36 6.55 4.02
C LEU A 46 -10.89 6.44 4.21
N ALA A 47 -11.65 6.40 3.11
CA ALA A 47 -13.10 6.26 3.16
C ALA A 47 -13.53 4.94 3.83
N ALA A 48 -12.85 3.83 3.49
CA ALA A 48 -13.08 2.54 4.13
C ALA A 48 -12.76 2.57 5.63
N GLY A 49 -11.67 3.24 6.03
CA GLY A 49 -11.32 3.43 7.44
C GLY A 49 -12.41 4.16 8.22
N ALA A 50 -12.89 5.29 7.68
CA ALA A 50 -13.95 6.06 8.30
C ALA A 50 -15.29 5.31 8.37
N LEU A 51 -15.68 4.55 7.33
CA LEU A 51 -16.88 3.70 7.36
C LEU A 51 -16.74 2.55 8.36
N PHE A 52 -15.55 1.93 8.43
CA PHE A 52 -15.27 0.85 9.38
C PHE A 52 -15.40 1.32 10.83
N GLU A 53 -14.85 2.49 11.15
CA GLU A 53 -14.96 3.09 12.49
C GLU A 53 -16.41 3.45 12.87
N ARG A 54 -17.29 3.62 11.90
CA ARG A 54 -18.73 3.87 12.10
C ARG A 54 -19.57 2.59 12.17
N GLY A 55 -18.94 1.41 12.06
CA GLY A 55 -19.63 0.12 11.98
C GLY A 55 -20.49 -0.01 10.73
N LEU A 56 -20.00 0.48 9.58
CA LEU A 56 -20.74 0.49 8.31
C LEU A 56 -20.02 -0.29 7.20
N LEU A 57 -18.90 -0.93 7.51
CA LEU A 57 -18.08 -1.68 6.57
C LEU A 57 -17.65 -3.01 7.21
N HIS A 58 -18.43 -4.07 7.06
CA HIS A 58 -18.15 -5.39 7.65
C HIS A 58 -17.74 -6.40 6.58
N GLY A 59 -18.28 -6.24 5.37
CA GLY A 59 -18.16 -7.20 4.29
C GLY A 59 -18.90 -8.50 4.57
N ALA A 60 -18.79 -9.39 3.60
CA ALA A 60 -19.35 -10.72 3.68
C ALA A 60 -18.30 -11.75 3.30
N GLY A 61 -18.34 -12.89 4.00
CA GLY A 61 -17.61 -14.07 3.57
C GLY A 61 -18.13 -14.57 2.23
N ARG A 62 -17.22 -14.90 1.31
CA ARG A 62 -17.56 -15.57 0.04
C ARG A 62 -16.78 -16.86 -0.09
N ARG A 63 -17.15 -17.72 -1.05
CA ARG A 63 -16.53 -19.03 -1.26
C ARG A 63 -15.00 -19.01 -1.25
N ASP A 64 -14.40 -18.02 -1.88
CA ASP A 64 -12.95 -17.99 -2.12
C ASP A 64 -12.19 -16.94 -1.28
N VAL A 65 -12.86 -16.08 -0.52
CA VAL A 65 -12.25 -14.97 0.24
C VAL A 65 -12.83 -14.87 1.65
N VAL A 66 -11.96 -14.59 2.64
CA VAL A 66 -12.34 -14.49 4.05
C VAL A 66 -13.44 -13.45 4.22
N LYS A 67 -13.20 -12.21 3.79
CA LYS A 67 -14.22 -11.18 3.60
C LYS A 67 -13.93 -10.35 2.35
N ALA A 68 -14.99 -9.90 1.70
CA ALA A 68 -14.93 -8.84 0.71
C ALA A 68 -16.09 -7.88 0.96
N PRO A 69 -15.97 -6.60 0.57
CA PRO A 69 -17.08 -5.67 0.71
C PRO A 69 -18.34 -6.24 0.02
N THR A 70 -19.52 -5.97 0.59
CA THR A 70 -20.77 -6.21 -0.13
C THR A 70 -20.85 -5.28 -1.33
N TRP A 71 -21.84 -5.48 -2.20
CA TRP A 71 -22.01 -4.58 -3.35
C TRP A 71 -22.34 -3.16 -2.88
N GLU A 72 -23.20 -3.02 -1.87
CA GLU A 72 -23.60 -1.75 -1.25
C GLU A 72 -22.42 -1.04 -0.58
N GLU A 73 -21.58 -1.78 0.15
CA GLU A 73 -20.37 -1.23 0.76
C GLU A 73 -19.35 -0.76 -0.27
N ALA A 74 -19.10 -1.57 -1.30
CA ALA A 74 -18.19 -1.22 -2.39
C ALA A 74 -18.68 0.00 -3.19
N ASP A 75 -19.98 0.08 -3.45
CA ASP A 75 -20.59 1.21 -4.13
C ASP A 75 -20.53 2.48 -3.28
N CYS A 76 -20.87 2.40 -1.99
CA CYS A 76 -20.74 3.54 -1.07
C CYS A 76 -19.31 4.09 -1.02
N VAL A 77 -18.29 3.22 -0.85
CA VAL A 77 -16.87 3.63 -0.89
C VAL A 77 -16.55 4.32 -2.21
N SER A 78 -17.06 3.79 -3.33
CA SER A 78 -16.81 4.34 -4.66
C SER A 78 -17.48 5.68 -4.89
N GLN A 79 -18.72 5.87 -4.42
CA GLN A 79 -19.44 7.14 -4.47
C GLN A 79 -18.76 8.20 -3.60
N ILE A 80 -18.40 7.88 -2.36
CA ILE A 80 -17.68 8.81 -1.46
C ILE A 80 -16.39 9.29 -2.11
N VAL A 81 -15.58 8.38 -2.64
CA VAL A 81 -14.30 8.73 -3.27
C VAL A 81 -14.51 9.49 -4.58
N GLY A 82 -15.46 9.05 -5.40
CA GLY A 82 -15.66 9.59 -6.74
C GLY A 82 -16.38 10.94 -6.76
N LEU A 83 -17.48 11.05 -6.01
CA LEU A 83 -18.37 12.21 -5.98
C LEU A 83 -17.99 13.18 -4.86
N ASP A 84 -17.95 12.71 -3.60
CA ASP A 84 -17.77 13.59 -2.45
C ASP A 84 -16.34 14.06 -2.24
N MET A 85 -15.36 13.21 -2.55
CA MET A 85 -13.95 13.61 -2.62
C MET A 85 -13.57 14.09 -4.03
N GLY A 86 -14.46 14.03 -5.02
CA GLY A 86 -14.25 14.57 -6.36
C GLY A 86 -13.22 13.84 -7.24
N LEU A 87 -12.86 12.58 -6.93
CA LEU A 87 -11.88 11.81 -7.70
C LEU A 87 -12.45 11.12 -8.95
N GLY A 88 -13.70 11.43 -9.28
CA GLY A 88 -14.43 10.93 -10.44
C GLY A 88 -15.08 9.58 -10.16
N TYR A 89 -16.31 9.44 -10.64
CA TYR A 89 -17.15 8.26 -10.48
C TYR A 89 -17.64 7.80 -11.86
N ALA A 90 -17.56 6.50 -12.14
CA ALA A 90 -17.96 5.94 -13.44
C ALA A 90 -19.24 5.08 -13.32
N GLY A 91 -19.98 5.19 -12.21
CA GLY A 91 -21.22 4.45 -12.02
C GLY A 91 -22.42 5.17 -12.63
N GLY A 92 -23.33 4.36 -13.20
CA GLY A 92 -24.64 4.72 -13.76
C GLY A 92 -24.95 6.20 -14.04
N ARG A 93 -26.06 6.70 -13.48
CA ARG A 93 -26.62 8.04 -13.79
C ARG A 93 -25.87 9.20 -13.14
N GLU A 94 -25.04 8.93 -12.15
CA GLU A 94 -24.26 9.94 -11.41
C GLU A 94 -22.79 9.98 -11.86
N ALA A 95 -22.48 9.45 -13.06
CA ALA A 95 -21.13 9.44 -13.57
C ALA A 95 -20.58 10.88 -13.66
N GLN A 96 -19.40 11.10 -13.09
CA GLN A 96 -18.77 12.41 -12.99
C GLN A 96 -17.28 12.30 -13.29
N ALA A 97 -16.77 13.21 -14.13
CA ALA A 97 -15.33 13.39 -14.31
C ALA A 97 -14.67 13.82 -12.99
N SER A 98 -13.37 13.54 -12.84
CA SER A 98 -12.66 14.03 -11.65
C SER A 98 -12.62 15.55 -11.64
N CYS A 99 -12.90 16.14 -10.47
CA CYS A 99 -12.75 17.57 -10.19
C CYS A 99 -11.29 18.03 -10.22
N PHE A 100 -10.34 17.08 -10.21
CA PHE A 100 -8.91 17.34 -10.17
C PHE A 100 -8.25 16.88 -11.47
N ARG A 101 -7.52 17.78 -12.13
CA ARG A 101 -6.58 17.44 -13.20
C ARG A 101 -5.19 17.33 -12.58
N ILE A 102 -4.42 16.38 -13.09
CA ILE A 102 -2.97 16.37 -12.85
C ILE A 102 -2.26 16.45 -14.19
N GLY A 103 -1.21 17.25 -14.24
CA GLY A 103 -0.34 17.40 -15.40
C GLY A 103 1.10 17.41 -14.95
N PHE A 104 2.00 16.87 -15.78
CA PHE A 104 3.42 17.10 -15.58
C PHE A 104 3.84 18.27 -16.48
N GLU A 105 4.35 19.34 -15.89
CA GLU A 105 4.88 20.47 -16.64
C GLU A 105 6.33 20.25 -17.06
N ARG A 106 7.09 19.52 -16.23
CA ARG A 106 8.46 19.14 -16.51
C ARG A 106 8.70 17.70 -16.14
N ILE A 107 9.37 16.97 -17.03
CA ILE A 107 9.82 15.60 -16.82
C ILE A 107 11.30 15.55 -17.21
N ASP A 108 12.15 15.18 -16.26
CA ASP A 108 13.60 15.18 -16.41
C ASP A 108 14.17 13.92 -15.76
N PHE A 109 13.91 12.77 -16.41
CA PHE A 109 14.45 11.48 -16.01
C PHE A 109 15.66 11.11 -16.84
N ALA A 110 16.65 10.48 -16.20
CA ALA A 110 17.78 9.94 -16.93
C ALA A 110 17.33 8.81 -17.87
N PRO A 111 18.07 8.58 -18.98
CA PRO A 111 17.81 7.47 -19.88
C PRO A 111 17.73 6.13 -19.13
N PRO A 112 16.81 5.23 -19.50
CA PRO A 112 16.73 3.88 -18.94
C PRO A 112 18.05 3.12 -19.06
N LYS A 113 18.37 2.34 -18.02
CA LYS A 113 19.55 1.49 -17.96
C LYS A 113 19.14 0.04 -17.84
N ASP A 114 19.89 -0.86 -18.48
CA ASP A 114 19.73 -2.29 -18.25
C ASP A 114 20.13 -2.65 -16.81
N VAL A 115 19.35 -3.53 -16.19
CA VAL A 115 19.67 -4.08 -14.87
C VAL A 115 20.99 -4.84 -14.95
N SER A 116 21.99 -4.35 -14.23
CA SER A 116 23.28 -4.99 -14.11
C SER A 116 23.26 -6.16 -13.12
N ARG A 117 24.24 -7.05 -13.21
CA ARG A 117 24.45 -8.13 -12.23
C ARG A 117 24.63 -7.59 -10.81
N ASN A 118 25.31 -6.45 -10.66
CA ASN A 118 25.55 -5.81 -9.37
C ASN A 118 24.25 -5.31 -8.74
N LEU A 119 23.40 -4.62 -9.52
CA LEU A 119 22.11 -4.15 -9.02
C LEU A 119 21.21 -5.33 -8.62
N ALA A 120 21.17 -6.39 -9.44
CA ALA A 120 20.44 -7.59 -9.11
C ALA A 120 20.96 -8.27 -7.83
N ALA A 121 22.27 -8.25 -7.58
CA ALA A 121 22.85 -8.80 -6.35
C ALA A 121 22.44 -7.98 -5.10
N GLN A 122 22.34 -6.66 -5.23
CA GLN A 122 21.95 -5.75 -4.14
C GLN A 122 20.44 -5.79 -3.86
N LEU A 123 19.61 -5.78 -4.91
CA LEU A 123 18.16 -5.72 -4.84
C LEU A 123 17.56 -7.05 -5.25
N GLN A 124 17.32 -7.93 -4.30
CA GLN A 124 16.96 -9.32 -4.62
C GLN A 124 15.62 -9.43 -5.35
N ARG A 125 14.70 -8.48 -5.21
CA ARG A 125 13.48 -8.47 -6.02
C ARG A 125 13.78 -8.27 -7.50
N VAL A 126 14.76 -7.42 -7.83
CA VAL A 126 15.22 -7.19 -9.19
C VAL A 126 15.82 -8.48 -9.76
N ARG A 127 16.63 -9.20 -8.97
CA ARG A 127 17.14 -10.54 -9.34
C ARG A 127 16.04 -11.52 -9.72
N LEU A 128 14.94 -11.54 -8.97
CA LEU A 128 13.79 -12.41 -9.27
C LEU A 128 13.11 -12.04 -10.59
N LEU A 129 13.10 -10.75 -10.95
CA LEU A 129 12.50 -10.28 -12.21
C LEU A 129 13.39 -10.58 -13.43
N THR A 130 14.70 -10.70 -13.25
CA THR A 130 15.67 -11.03 -14.31
C THR A 130 16.01 -12.52 -14.41
N LEU A 131 15.30 -13.39 -13.68
CA LEU A 131 15.48 -14.84 -13.77
C LEU A 131 15.26 -15.34 -15.21
N GLY A 132 16.06 -16.33 -15.61
CA GLY A 132 16.00 -16.90 -16.96
C GLY A 132 16.57 -15.99 -18.05
N GLY A 133 17.47 -15.06 -17.70
CA GLY A 133 18.14 -14.17 -18.66
C GLY A 133 17.26 -13.05 -19.19
N ARG A 134 16.11 -12.79 -18.57
CA ARG A 134 15.22 -11.70 -18.96
C ARG A 134 15.89 -10.36 -18.75
N ARG A 135 15.94 -9.55 -19.82
CA ARG A 135 16.37 -8.15 -19.75
C ARG A 135 15.28 -7.33 -19.08
N LEU A 136 15.70 -6.37 -18.28
CA LEU A 136 14.83 -5.46 -17.55
C LEU A 136 15.55 -4.13 -17.45
N GLN A 137 14.83 -3.05 -17.67
CA GLN A 137 15.36 -1.71 -17.58
C GLN A 137 14.78 -0.95 -16.40
N TYR A 138 15.55 0.02 -15.91
CA TYR A 138 15.19 0.88 -14.79
C TYR A 138 15.76 2.29 -14.98
N ILE A 139 15.20 3.24 -14.25
CA ILE A 139 15.68 4.61 -14.16
C ILE A 139 16.23 4.81 -12.75
N ASP A 140 17.41 5.40 -12.63
CA ASP A 140 18.12 5.52 -11.35
C ASP A 140 18.18 6.94 -10.79
N ARG A 141 17.84 7.94 -11.62
CA ARG A 141 17.72 9.34 -11.21
C ARG A 141 16.76 10.09 -12.12
N GLY A 142 16.14 11.12 -11.56
CA GLY A 142 15.27 12.00 -12.31
C GLY A 142 14.31 12.75 -11.42
N SER A 143 13.59 13.69 -12.03
CA SER A 143 12.58 14.48 -11.37
C SER A 143 11.42 14.80 -12.29
N ALA A 144 10.27 15.12 -11.70
CA ALA A 144 9.12 15.62 -12.43
C ALA A 144 8.42 16.72 -11.63
N THR A 145 7.85 17.71 -12.32
CA THR A 145 7.00 18.74 -11.71
C THR A 145 5.55 18.41 -12.02
N LEU A 146 4.81 18.02 -10.99
CA LEU A 146 3.40 17.63 -11.06
C LEU A 146 2.53 18.78 -10.57
N VAL A 147 1.67 19.30 -11.43
CA VAL A 147 0.67 20.31 -11.07
C VAL A 147 -0.67 19.64 -10.82
N VAL A 148 -1.32 20.03 -9.73
CA VAL A 148 -2.66 19.60 -9.35
C VAL A 148 -3.58 20.81 -9.36
N GLU A 149 -4.59 20.76 -10.19
CA GLU A 149 -5.50 21.87 -10.44
C GLU A 149 -6.94 21.38 -10.57
N GLU A 150 -7.86 22.33 -10.50
CA GLU A 150 -9.26 22.13 -10.80
C GLU A 150 -9.47 21.80 -12.28
N HIS A 151 -10.19 20.72 -12.55
CA HIS A 151 -10.48 20.28 -13.91
C HIS A 151 -11.85 20.77 -14.39
N VAL A 152 -12.88 20.46 -13.60
CA VAL A 152 -14.27 20.82 -13.85
C VAL A 152 -14.82 21.47 -12.58
N PRO A 153 -15.69 22.49 -12.70
CA PRO A 153 -16.32 23.10 -11.53
C PRO A 153 -17.05 22.03 -10.71
N CYS A 154 -16.67 21.91 -9.45
CA CYS A 154 -17.28 20.97 -8.52
C CYS A 154 -17.62 21.69 -7.21
N PRO A 155 -18.78 21.39 -6.59
CA PRO A 155 -19.15 21.97 -5.30
C PRO A 155 -18.44 21.26 -4.14
N LEU A 156 -17.10 21.18 -4.19
CA LEU A 156 -16.31 20.59 -3.11
C LEU A 156 -16.05 21.62 -2.02
N ASP A 157 -16.38 21.27 -0.78
CA ASP A 157 -15.96 22.07 0.37
C ASP A 157 -14.47 21.85 0.71
N GLY A 158 -13.94 22.67 1.62
CA GLY A 158 -12.53 22.60 2.01
C GLY A 158 -12.13 21.24 2.60
N ARG A 159 -13.04 20.52 3.26
CA ARG A 159 -12.75 19.18 3.83
C ARG A 159 -12.69 18.11 2.75
N ALA A 160 -13.54 18.18 1.73
CA ALA A 160 -13.47 17.31 0.56
C ALA A 160 -12.16 17.48 -0.21
N VAL A 161 -11.75 18.74 -0.45
CA VAL A 161 -10.47 19.04 -1.10
C VAL A 161 -9.29 18.57 -0.24
N GLU A 162 -9.33 18.81 1.07
CA GLU A 162 -8.30 18.34 2.01
C GLU A 162 -8.21 16.81 2.07
N ALA A 163 -9.34 16.09 2.09
CA ALA A 163 -9.36 14.64 2.08
C ALA A 163 -8.78 14.08 0.77
N ALA A 164 -9.15 14.68 -0.38
CA ALA A 164 -8.62 14.30 -1.68
C ALA A 164 -7.11 14.54 -1.76
N LEU A 165 -6.65 15.76 -1.50
CA LEU A 165 -5.22 16.09 -1.58
C LEU A 165 -4.40 15.39 -0.48
N GLY A 166 -4.97 15.16 0.69
CA GLY A 166 -4.36 14.35 1.75
C GLY A 166 -4.13 12.91 1.30
N ALA A 167 -5.09 12.30 0.58
CA ALA A 167 -4.91 10.99 -0.03
C ALA A 167 -3.75 10.97 -1.06
N LEU A 168 -3.59 12.03 -1.85
CA LEU A 168 -2.47 12.17 -2.79
C LEU A 168 -1.14 12.31 -2.04
N ALA A 169 -1.10 13.13 -0.98
CA ALA A 169 0.09 13.33 -0.17
C ALA A 169 0.54 12.01 0.50
N LEU A 170 -0.41 11.23 1.06
CA LEU A 170 -0.13 9.89 1.58
C LEU A 170 0.37 8.95 0.49
N ALA A 171 -0.24 8.99 -0.70
CA ALA A 171 0.21 8.18 -1.83
C ALA A 171 1.65 8.48 -2.23
N LEU A 172 2.05 9.75 -2.27
CA LEU A 172 3.40 10.15 -2.66
C LEU A 172 4.44 9.89 -1.55
N ARG A 173 4.08 10.06 -0.27
CA ARG A 173 5.02 9.89 0.85
C ARG A 173 5.13 8.47 1.37
N LEU A 174 4.06 7.69 1.33
CA LEU A 174 3.97 6.37 1.95
C LEU A 174 3.82 5.23 0.93
N SER A 175 4.02 5.54 -0.36
CA SER A 175 4.11 4.54 -1.42
C SER A 175 5.24 4.83 -2.38
N CYS A 176 5.51 3.86 -3.24
CA CYS A 176 6.44 3.98 -4.35
C CYS A 176 5.80 3.40 -5.61
N PHE A 177 6.32 3.79 -6.77
CA PHE A 177 5.72 3.54 -8.08
C PHE A 177 6.40 2.40 -8.84
N GLY A 178 5.67 1.83 -9.80
CA GLY A 178 6.18 0.79 -10.67
C GLY A 178 6.39 -0.58 -9.99
N LYS A 179 7.16 -1.44 -10.66
CA LYS A 179 7.43 -2.81 -10.23
C LYS A 179 8.29 -2.83 -8.98
N GLY A 180 7.71 -3.38 -7.91
CA GLY A 180 8.38 -3.38 -6.61
C GLY A 180 8.07 -2.14 -5.76
N GLY A 181 7.10 -1.32 -6.17
CA GLY A 181 6.65 -0.14 -5.40
C GLY A 181 6.36 -0.44 -3.92
N ARG A 182 5.67 -1.54 -3.63
CA ARG A 182 5.40 -1.97 -2.23
C ARG A 182 6.64 -2.45 -1.45
N ARG A 183 7.82 -2.41 -2.06
CA ARG A 183 9.10 -2.93 -1.55
C ARG A 183 10.18 -1.85 -1.57
N GLY A 184 9.81 -0.57 -1.65
CA GLY A 184 10.76 0.53 -1.63
C GLY A 184 11.51 0.76 -2.95
N LEU A 185 10.95 0.38 -4.10
CA LEU A 185 11.47 0.77 -5.42
C LEU A 185 10.58 1.82 -6.06
N GLY A 186 11.14 2.79 -6.78
CA GLY A 186 10.39 3.87 -7.42
C GLY A 186 9.80 4.89 -6.44
N CYS A 187 10.46 5.11 -5.31
CA CYS A 187 10.04 6.08 -4.29
C CYS A 187 10.47 7.49 -4.69
N PHE A 188 9.65 8.48 -4.32
CA PHE A 188 9.92 9.89 -4.62
C PHE A 188 9.92 10.72 -3.35
N SER A 189 10.85 11.66 -3.24
CA SER A 189 10.71 12.79 -2.32
C SER A 189 9.85 13.87 -2.98
N VAL A 190 9.16 14.64 -2.14
CA VAL A 190 8.21 15.66 -2.57
C VAL A 190 8.56 16.99 -1.93
N ARG A 191 8.72 18.02 -2.76
CA ARG A 191 8.57 19.42 -2.35
C ARG A 191 7.28 19.97 -2.93
N ALA A 192 6.64 20.89 -2.23
CA ALA A 192 5.33 21.36 -2.61
C ALA A 192 5.18 22.87 -2.42
N HIS A 193 4.43 23.47 -3.33
CA HIS A 193 4.11 24.89 -3.39
C HIS A 193 2.59 25.07 -3.60
N GLY A 194 2.09 26.28 -3.32
CA GLY A 194 0.67 26.61 -3.47
C GLY A 194 -0.16 26.39 -2.20
N ARG A 195 -1.48 26.58 -2.35
CA ARG A 195 -2.45 26.69 -1.25
C ARG A 195 -2.48 25.47 -0.33
N TYR A 196 -2.30 24.27 -0.88
CA TYR A 196 -2.37 23.01 -0.14
C TYR A 196 -1.00 22.36 0.10
N SER A 197 0.09 23.09 -0.10
CA SER A 197 1.48 22.61 0.07
C SER A 197 1.78 22.01 1.45
N SER A 198 1.11 22.49 2.51
CA SER A 198 1.27 21.96 3.88
C SER A 198 1.00 20.46 3.97
N LEU A 199 0.00 19.93 3.25
CA LEU A 199 -0.33 18.49 3.23
C LEU A 199 0.84 17.63 2.73
N PHE A 200 1.69 18.16 1.87
CA PHE A 200 2.79 17.42 1.24
C PHE A 200 4.12 17.58 1.96
N THR A 201 4.20 18.52 2.90
CA THR A 201 5.40 18.83 3.68
C THR A 201 5.31 18.33 5.12
N GLU A 202 4.09 18.17 5.64
CA GLU A 202 3.75 17.71 6.99
C GLU A 202 4.34 16.33 7.34
N GLU A 203 4.71 16.15 8.61
CA GLU A 203 5.23 14.88 9.13
C GLU A 203 4.18 13.76 8.93
N PRO A 204 4.59 12.53 8.54
CA PRO A 204 3.66 11.46 8.21
C PRO A 204 2.53 11.17 9.21
N LYS A 205 2.78 11.12 10.53
CA LYS A 205 1.72 10.87 11.52
C LYS A 205 0.73 12.02 11.57
N ALA A 206 1.22 13.27 11.51
CA ALA A 206 0.36 14.45 11.45
C ALA A 206 -0.50 14.46 10.16
N LEU A 207 0.11 14.17 9.01
CA LEU A 207 -0.59 14.05 7.72
C LEU A 207 -1.68 12.98 7.77
N ILE A 208 -1.38 11.80 8.33
CA ILE A 208 -2.38 10.73 8.45
C ILE A 208 -3.56 11.19 9.31
N LYS A 209 -3.32 11.77 10.49
CA LYS A 209 -4.39 12.29 11.37
C LYS A 209 -5.26 13.31 10.64
N ARG A 210 -4.64 14.25 9.92
CA ARG A 210 -5.34 15.28 9.15
C ARG A 210 -6.17 14.68 8.02
N ALA A 211 -5.61 13.76 7.24
CA ALA A 211 -6.30 13.10 6.14
C ALA A 211 -7.46 12.21 6.63
N VAL A 212 -7.29 11.49 7.74
CA VAL A 212 -8.36 10.71 8.40
C VAL A 212 -9.48 11.60 8.88
N ALA A 213 -9.17 12.72 9.56
CA ALA A 213 -10.18 13.66 10.04
C ALA A 213 -10.97 14.29 8.88
N ALA A 214 -10.28 14.70 7.81
CA ALA A 214 -10.92 15.25 6.62
C ALA A 214 -11.82 14.22 5.92
N ALA A 215 -11.32 12.99 5.72
CA ALA A 215 -12.10 11.91 5.13
C ALA A 215 -13.30 11.52 6.00
N GLY A 216 -13.13 11.47 7.32
CA GLY A 216 -14.20 11.22 8.28
C GLY A 216 -15.34 12.24 8.13
N ALA A 217 -15.02 13.53 8.06
CA ALA A 217 -16.01 14.58 7.84
C ALA A 217 -16.74 14.45 6.50
N VAL A 218 -16.05 14.00 5.44
CA VAL A 218 -16.68 13.71 4.14
C VAL A 218 -17.63 12.52 4.26
N VAL A 219 -17.20 11.43 4.90
CA VAL A 219 -18.02 10.24 5.14
C VAL A 219 -19.27 10.57 5.95
N ASP A 220 -19.16 11.38 7.02
CA ASP A 220 -20.30 11.77 7.86
C ASP A 220 -21.43 12.44 7.06
N ARG A 221 -21.07 13.24 6.06
CA ARG A 221 -22.06 13.91 5.19
C ARG A 221 -22.58 12.98 4.09
N ALA A 222 -21.72 12.14 3.54
CA ALA A 222 -22.03 11.30 2.39
C ALA A 222 -22.83 10.04 2.75
N VAL A 223 -22.65 9.51 3.97
CA VAL A 223 -23.19 8.23 4.40
C VAL A 223 -24.72 8.14 4.29
N ALA A 224 -25.43 9.26 4.44
CA ALA A 224 -26.88 9.29 4.28
C ALA A 224 -27.37 8.84 2.89
N ARG A 225 -26.51 8.94 1.87
CA ARG A 225 -26.81 8.47 0.50
C ARG A 225 -26.44 7.01 0.28
N CYS A 226 -25.63 6.42 1.16
CA CYS A 226 -25.24 5.02 1.07
C CYS A 226 -26.39 4.10 1.50
N ARG A 227 -27.26 3.78 0.54
CA ARG A 227 -28.43 2.91 0.75
C ARG A 227 -27.99 1.49 1.10
N GLY A 228 -28.70 0.88 2.05
CA GLY A 228 -28.50 -0.54 2.39
C GLY A 228 -27.34 -0.81 3.35
N LEU A 229 -26.55 0.19 3.74
CA LEU A 229 -25.58 0.02 4.82
C LEU A 229 -26.31 -0.15 6.14
N ARG A 230 -25.95 -1.22 6.86
CA ARG A 230 -26.49 -1.51 8.19
C ARG A 230 -25.40 -1.25 9.20
N ARG A 231 -25.73 -0.50 10.26
CA ARG A 231 -24.85 -0.43 11.43
C ARG A 231 -24.85 -1.80 12.08
N GLY A 232 -23.69 -2.45 12.12
CA GLY A 232 -23.49 -3.73 12.78
C GLY A 232 -22.70 -3.56 14.08
N GLU A 233 -23.00 -4.39 15.07
CA GLU A 233 -22.07 -4.60 16.18
C GLU A 233 -20.87 -5.39 15.65
N ALA A 234 -19.75 -4.68 15.51
CA ALA A 234 -18.51 -5.30 15.08
C ALA A 234 -17.84 -6.00 16.26
N SER A 235 -17.62 -7.32 16.16
CA SER A 235 -16.77 -8.05 17.12
C SER A 235 -15.42 -7.33 17.29
N PRO A 236 -14.84 -7.20 18.50
CA PRO A 236 -13.56 -6.53 18.72
C PRO A 236 -12.43 -6.97 17.77
N CYS A 237 -12.48 -8.23 17.33
CA CYS A 237 -11.49 -8.86 16.44
C CYS A 237 -11.90 -8.89 14.96
N GLU A 238 -13.02 -8.26 14.60
CA GLU A 238 -13.45 -8.13 13.22
C GLU A 238 -12.44 -7.28 12.43
N LEU A 239 -12.00 -7.80 11.29
CA LEU A 239 -11.16 -7.12 10.32
C LEU A 239 -12.01 -6.41 9.25
N PRO A 240 -11.56 -5.25 8.74
CA PRO A 240 -12.21 -4.63 7.60
C PRO A 240 -12.07 -5.54 6.36
N PRO A 241 -13.09 -5.60 5.50
CA PRO A 241 -13.12 -6.48 4.34
C PRO A 241 -12.20 -6.05 3.19
N MET A 242 -11.55 -4.90 3.32
CA MET A 242 -10.59 -4.33 2.39
C MET A 242 -9.57 -3.47 3.16
N PRO A 243 -8.42 -3.09 2.56
CA PRO A 243 -7.48 -2.19 3.21
C PRO A 243 -8.17 -0.90 3.66
N ALA A 244 -8.09 -0.62 4.97
CA ALA A 244 -8.78 0.49 5.60
C ALA A 244 -7.79 1.26 6.48
N LEU A 245 -7.70 2.58 6.29
CA LEU A 245 -6.87 3.46 7.09
C LEU A 245 -7.68 3.91 8.30
N SER A 246 -7.67 3.09 9.35
CA SER A 246 -8.31 3.36 10.64
C SER A 246 -7.29 3.23 11.76
N THR A 247 -7.37 4.14 12.73
CA THR A 247 -6.48 4.18 13.90
C THR A 247 -7.21 4.04 15.22
N ALA A 248 -8.54 4.08 15.21
CA ALA A 248 -9.34 4.00 16.43
C ALA A 248 -9.45 2.58 17.01
N ARG A 249 -9.41 1.55 16.14
CA ARG A 249 -9.60 0.15 16.58
C ARG A 249 -8.28 -0.53 16.90
N ARG A 250 -8.22 -1.22 18.03
CA ARG A 250 -7.09 -2.04 18.45
C ARG A 250 -7.46 -3.52 18.54
N TYR A 251 -6.51 -4.39 18.19
CA TYR A 251 -6.66 -5.85 18.18
C TYR A 251 -5.88 -6.55 19.29
N ASP A 252 -5.49 -5.83 20.37
CA ASP A 252 -4.67 -6.40 21.45
C ASP A 252 -5.34 -7.61 22.11
N ALA A 253 -6.67 -7.57 22.29
CA ALA A 253 -7.43 -8.68 22.86
C ALA A 253 -7.47 -9.93 21.95
N CYS A 254 -7.10 -9.78 20.68
CA CYS A 254 -7.21 -10.81 19.65
C CYS A 254 -5.89 -11.50 19.35
N ILE A 255 -4.78 -10.95 19.84
CA ILE A 255 -3.42 -11.41 19.54
C ILE A 255 -2.65 -11.49 20.86
N LYS A 256 -2.10 -12.67 21.15
CA LYS A 256 -1.24 -12.86 22.34
C LYS A 256 0.13 -12.23 22.12
N ASP A 257 0.65 -11.55 23.14
CA ASP A 257 2.06 -11.13 23.28
C ASP A 257 2.64 -10.35 22.07
N SER A 258 1.85 -9.48 21.44
CA SER A 258 2.28 -8.71 20.27
C SER A 258 2.09 -7.21 20.47
N ALA A 259 2.89 -6.41 19.76
CA ALA A 259 2.72 -4.97 19.69
C ALA A 259 1.28 -4.63 19.25
N ALA A 260 0.77 -3.47 19.72
CA ALA A 260 -0.58 -3.01 19.42
C ALA A 260 -0.84 -3.05 17.91
N LEU A 261 -1.75 -3.92 17.48
CA LEU A 261 -2.14 -4.03 16.08
C LEU A 261 -3.46 -3.30 15.86
N THR A 262 -3.51 -2.54 14.78
CA THR A 262 -4.68 -1.77 14.34
C THR A 262 -4.98 -2.12 12.87
N PRO A 263 -6.13 -1.68 12.32
CA PRO A 263 -6.39 -1.80 10.88
C PRO A 263 -5.29 -1.17 10.02
N TYR A 264 -4.68 -0.08 10.50
CA TYR A 264 -3.53 0.55 9.87
C TYR A 264 -2.43 0.89 10.87
N THR A 265 -1.21 0.40 10.60
CA THR A 265 0.01 0.70 11.36
C THR A 265 1.05 1.31 10.44
N LEU A 266 1.72 2.37 10.91
CA LEU A 266 2.90 2.96 10.33
C LEU A 266 4.13 2.60 11.16
N VAL A 267 5.20 2.12 10.53
CA VAL A 267 6.51 1.97 11.16
C VAL A 267 7.48 2.95 10.52
N ALA A 268 7.98 3.91 11.29
CA ALA A 268 9.07 4.80 10.87
C ALA A 268 10.42 4.15 11.19
N VAL A 269 11.34 4.12 10.23
CA VAL A 269 12.64 3.47 10.35
C VAL A 269 13.76 4.45 10.04
N LYS A 270 14.83 4.42 10.85
CA LYS A 270 16.05 5.20 10.70
C LYS A 270 17.29 4.32 10.88
N GLY A 271 18.41 4.76 10.32
CA GLY A 271 19.72 4.11 10.52
C GLY A 271 19.91 2.78 9.78
N VAL A 272 19.02 2.42 8.84
CA VAL A 272 19.15 1.20 8.04
C VAL A 272 19.32 1.55 6.56
N ARG A 273 20.21 0.82 5.88
CA ARG A 273 20.39 0.99 4.43
C ARG A 273 19.14 0.56 3.68
N ARG A 274 18.79 1.33 2.65
CA ARG A 274 17.60 1.08 1.81
C ARG A 274 17.59 -0.32 1.17
N GLU A 275 18.75 -0.84 0.77
CA GLU A 275 18.87 -2.17 0.16
C GLU A 275 18.53 -3.27 1.17
N ASP A 276 18.89 -3.10 2.44
CA ASP A 276 18.58 -4.06 3.49
C ASP A 276 17.07 -4.06 3.81
N LEU A 277 16.44 -2.88 3.87
CA LEU A 277 14.98 -2.76 4.05
C LEU A 277 14.21 -3.38 2.87
N HIS A 278 14.65 -3.14 1.64
CA HIS A 278 14.10 -3.77 0.44
C HIS A 278 14.15 -5.30 0.53
N ASN A 279 15.27 -5.83 1.03
CA ASN A 279 15.53 -7.27 1.07
C ASN A 279 14.80 -8.03 2.19
N PHE A 280 14.19 -7.35 3.16
CA PHE A 280 13.37 -7.97 4.22
C PHE A 280 12.31 -8.95 3.67
N PHE A 281 11.71 -8.60 2.53
CA PHE A 281 10.63 -9.38 1.94
C PHE A 281 11.09 -10.68 1.28
N LEU A 282 12.40 -10.91 1.16
CA LEU A 282 12.97 -12.15 0.67
C LEU A 282 13.51 -12.98 1.83
N ARG A 283 12.94 -14.18 2.01
CA ARG A 283 13.27 -15.09 3.13
C ARG A 283 14.78 -15.29 3.33
N PRO A 284 15.58 -15.78 2.35
CA PRO A 284 17.02 -15.96 2.56
C PRO A 284 17.77 -14.72 3.10
N ALA A 285 17.42 -13.53 2.63
CA ALA A 285 18.08 -12.29 3.09
C ALA A 285 17.64 -11.93 4.51
N ARG A 286 16.33 -12.05 4.78
CA ARG A 286 15.77 -11.88 6.12
C ARG A 286 16.36 -12.85 7.14
N THR A 287 16.41 -14.15 6.83
CA THR A 287 16.92 -15.18 7.75
C THR A 287 18.42 -15.05 7.99
N ARG A 288 19.20 -14.56 7.01
CA ARG A 288 20.62 -14.26 7.23
C ARG A 288 20.79 -13.23 8.34
N VAL A 289 20.01 -12.15 8.30
CA VAL A 289 20.08 -11.10 9.33
C VAL A 289 19.51 -11.59 10.65
N LEU A 290 18.36 -12.28 10.62
CA LEU A 290 17.67 -12.74 11.82
C LEU A 290 18.37 -13.91 12.52
N HIS A 291 19.07 -14.78 11.80
CA HIS A 291 19.57 -16.05 12.35
C HIS A 291 21.00 -16.40 11.91
N GLY A 292 21.69 -15.51 11.20
CA GLY A 292 23.06 -15.75 10.72
C GLY A 292 23.16 -16.67 9.50
N GLY A 293 22.05 -17.21 8.97
CA GLY A 293 22.05 -18.21 7.89
C GLY A 293 20.96 -18.03 6.84
N TYR A 294 21.29 -18.28 5.57
CA TYR A 294 20.34 -18.21 4.44
C TYR A 294 19.32 -19.36 4.42
N SER A 295 19.64 -20.49 5.06
CA SER A 295 18.81 -21.71 5.10
C SER A 295 17.97 -21.83 6.38
N ALA A 296 18.22 -20.99 7.38
CA ALA A 296 17.47 -20.99 8.64
C ALA A 296 15.96 -20.76 8.40
N GLN A 297 15.12 -21.30 9.28
CA GLN A 297 13.68 -21.07 9.24
C GLN A 297 13.35 -19.90 10.17
N ASP A 298 12.84 -18.80 9.63
CA ASP A 298 12.21 -17.74 10.43
C ASP A 298 10.83 -18.15 10.95
N ALA A 299 10.26 -17.37 11.87
CA ALA A 299 9.01 -17.71 12.54
C ALA A 299 7.83 -17.69 11.54
N LEU A 300 7.80 -16.75 10.59
CA LEU A 300 6.84 -16.71 9.50
C LEU A 300 6.85 -18.00 8.68
N ARG A 301 8.04 -18.58 8.46
CA ARG A 301 8.20 -19.82 7.73
C ARG A 301 7.80 -21.03 8.57
N GLN A 302 8.19 -21.08 9.84
CA GLN A 302 7.84 -22.17 10.77
C GLN A 302 6.32 -22.25 10.98
N ALA A 303 5.66 -21.10 11.14
CA ALA A 303 4.21 -21.01 11.30
C ALA A 303 3.44 -21.09 9.96
N LEU A 304 4.15 -21.26 8.82
CA LEU A 304 3.58 -21.20 7.47
C LEU A 304 2.74 -19.94 7.18
N LYS A 305 3.08 -18.81 7.80
CA LYS A 305 2.42 -17.50 7.68
C LYS A 305 3.10 -16.53 6.71
N ALA A 306 4.18 -16.93 6.06
CA ALA A 306 4.92 -16.08 5.12
C ALA A 306 4.10 -15.56 3.92
N TRP A 307 2.92 -16.14 3.64
CA TRP A 307 1.95 -15.64 2.66
C TRP A 307 1.49 -14.19 2.94
N ILE A 308 1.58 -13.73 4.19
CA ILE A 308 1.24 -12.36 4.58
C ILE A 308 2.18 -11.32 3.96
N LEU A 309 3.43 -11.69 3.66
CA LEU A 309 4.40 -10.82 2.98
C LEU A 309 4.11 -10.64 1.49
N GLY A 310 2.87 -10.90 1.08
CA GLY A 310 2.43 -11.02 -0.31
C GLY A 310 2.50 -12.47 -0.73
N LEU A 311 1.39 -12.97 -1.28
CA LEU A 311 1.29 -14.34 -1.77
C LEU A 311 2.45 -14.60 -2.73
N PRO A 312 3.41 -15.47 -2.39
CA PRO A 312 4.42 -15.87 -3.35
C PRO A 312 3.69 -16.60 -4.47
N ARG A 313 4.08 -16.31 -5.70
CA ARG A 313 3.66 -17.12 -6.84
C ARG A 313 4.25 -18.51 -6.62
N GLU A 314 3.48 -19.56 -6.92
CA GLU A 314 4.08 -20.87 -7.16
C GLU A 314 5.20 -20.67 -8.20
N GLN A 315 6.44 -20.91 -7.79
CA GLN A 315 7.61 -20.81 -8.65
C GLN A 315 8.21 -22.20 -8.75
N ARG A 316 8.20 -22.74 -9.98
CA ARG A 316 8.73 -24.08 -10.29
C ARG A 316 8.14 -25.16 -9.36
N GLY A 317 6.83 -25.09 -9.07
CA GLY A 317 6.15 -26.07 -8.22
C GLY A 317 6.33 -25.88 -6.70
N THR A 318 6.97 -24.79 -6.26
CA THR A 318 7.22 -24.49 -4.83
C THR A 318 6.64 -23.13 -4.42
N GLY A 319 6.31 -22.97 -3.15
CA GLY A 319 5.72 -21.75 -2.60
C GLY A 319 4.27 -21.94 -2.15
N TYR A 320 3.50 -20.86 -2.12
CA TYR A 320 2.08 -20.91 -1.80
C TYR A 320 1.27 -20.84 -3.09
N ARG A 321 0.23 -21.66 -3.17
CA ARG A 321 -0.75 -21.68 -4.24
C ARG A 321 -2.11 -21.30 -3.66
N ILE A 322 -2.83 -20.45 -4.36
CA ILE A 322 -4.22 -20.13 -4.01
C ILE A 322 -5.11 -21.28 -4.47
N ILE A 323 -5.98 -21.76 -3.59
CA ILE A 323 -7.05 -22.69 -3.97
C ILE A 323 -8.33 -21.85 -4.18
N GLY A 324 -8.91 -21.92 -5.37
CA GLY A 324 -10.09 -21.12 -5.77
C GLY A 324 -9.84 -20.23 -6.99
N GLY A 325 -10.77 -19.30 -7.26
CA GLY A 325 -10.74 -18.44 -8.46
C GLY A 325 -9.82 -17.22 -8.37
N ALA A 326 -9.28 -16.89 -7.20
CA ALA A 326 -8.39 -15.74 -7.04
C ALA A 326 -6.98 -16.03 -7.57
N SER A 327 -6.45 -15.15 -8.42
CA SER A 327 -5.12 -15.33 -9.04
C SER A 327 -3.99 -14.67 -8.26
N ARG A 328 -4.28 -13.61 -7.48
CA ARG A 328 -3.25 -12.84 -6.76
C ARG A 328 -3.84 -11.92 -5.69
N ARG A 329 -3.12 -11.78 -4.58
CA ARG A 329 -3.29 -10.69 -3.61
C ARG A 329 -1.95 -9.99 -3.38
N ALA A 330 -1.96 -8.66 -3.41
CA ALA A 330 -0.76 -7.86 -3.15
C ALA A 330 -0.47 -7.84 -1.64
N SER A 331 0.77 -7.59 -1.24
CA SER A 331 1.15 -7.56 0.19
C SER A 331 0.51 -6.39 0.94
N PRO A 332 0.11 -6.57 2.21
CA PRO A 332 -0.47 -5.50 3.02
C PRO A 332 0.57 -4.48 3.47
N LEU A 333 1.86 -4.83 3.33
CA LEU A 333 2.99 -4.03 3.72
C LEU A 333 3.50 -3.23 2.51
N MET A 334 3.61 -1.92 2.68
CA MET A 334 4.09 -0.96 1.69
C MET A 334 5.28 -0.20 2.29
N LEU A 335 6.48 -0.52 1.79
CA LEU A 335 7.70 0.18 2.17
C LEU A 335 7.91 1.39 1.27
N ALA A 336 8.07 2.57 1.86
CA ALA A 336 8.51 3.81 1.22
C ALA A 336 9.85 4.28 1.80
N ILE A 337 10.69 4.86 0.95
CA ILE A 337 12.02 5.37 1.32
C ILE A 337 12.08 6.83 0.87
N ALA A 338 12.41 7.73 1.80
CA ALA A 338 12.52 9.16 1.55
C ALA A 338 13.74 9.72 2.31
N GLY A 339 14.80 10.04 1.57
CA GLY A 339 16.08 10.45 2.15
C GLY A 339 16.63 9.40 3.11
N ASN A 340 16.91 9.82 4.36
CA ASN A 340 17.46 8.95 5.40
C ASN A 340 16.41 8.21 6.25
N ALA A 341 15.13 8.38 5.92
CA ALA A 341 14.02 7.73 6.61
C ALA A 341 13.31 6.73 5.68
N ALA A 342 12.73 5.70 6.28
CA ALA A 342 11.84 4.79 5.60
C ALA A 342 10.55 4.62 6.41
N TYR A 343 9.46 4.32 5.71
CA TYR A 343 8.14 4.15 6.29
C TYR A 343 7.54 2.85 5.80
N LEU A 344 7.14 1.97 6.71
CA LEU A 344 6.38 0.77 6.41
C LEU A 344 4.92 1.01 6.78
N SER A 345 4.06 1.19 5.79
CA SER A 345 2.61 1.19 5.97
C SER A 345 2.09 -0.26 5.96
N ALA A 346 1.31 -0.65 6.96
CA ALA A 346 0.76 -1.99 7.12
C ALA A 346 -0.77 -1.92 7.24
N PHE A 347 -1.47 -2.61 6.32
CA PHE A 347 -2.94 -2.67 6.30
C PHE A 347 -3.44 -4.06 6.72
N THR A 348 -4.09 -4.14 7.86
CA THR A 348 -4.66 -5.37 8.42
C THR A 348 -6.12 -5.50 7.98
N SER A 349 -6.37 -6.32 6.95
CA SER A 349 -7.69 -6.52 6.34
C SER A 349 -7.96 -7.98 6.01
N ALA A 350 -9.23 -8.35 5.90
CA ALA A 350 -9.71 -9.72 5.65
C ALA A 350 -9.87 -10.10 4.16
N ASP A 351 -9.31 -9.30 3.24
CA ASP A 351 -9.32 -9.55 1.78
C ASP A 351 -8.34 -10.67 1.35
N TRP A 352 -8.35 -11.79 2.08
CA TRP A 352 -7.45 -12.94 1.87
C TRP A 352 -8.19 -14.14 1.29
N PRO A 353 -7.54 -14.95 0.43
CA PRO A 353 -8.10 -16.22 0.03
C PRO A 353 -8.38 -17.11 1.24
N ARG A 354 -9.50 -17.83 1.25
CA ARG A 354 -9.85 -18.74 2.36
C ARG A 354 -8.95 -19.95 2.46
N GLU A 355 -8.35 -20.34 1.34
CA GLU A 355 -7.55 -21.55 1.27
C GLU A 355 -6.29 -21.34 0.46
N LEU A 356 -5.20 -21.83 1.01
CA LEU A 356 -3.89 -21.86 0.38
C LEU A 356 -3.35 -23.30 0.44
N GLU A 357 -2.47 -23.63 -0.49
CA GLU A 357 -1.64 -24.83 -0.42
C GLU A 357 -0.18 -24.40 -0.37
N TRP A 358 0.56 -24.83 0.64
CA TRP A 358 2.01 -24.70 0.67
C TRP A 358 2.66 -25.94 0.02
N ARG A 359 3.60 -25.71 -0.90
CA ARG A 359 4.43 -26.71 -1.59
C ARG A 359 5.92 -26.44 -1.39
N GLY A 360 6.69 -27.44 -0.97
CA GLY A 360 8.16 -27.33 -1.00
C GLY A 360 8.90 -28.52 -0.38
N GLY A 361 8.55 -28.90 0.84
CA GLY A 361 9.03 -30.13 1.52
C GLY A 361 7.91 -31.14 1.76
N GLY A 362 6.79 -30.95 1.10
CA GLY A 362 5.51 -31.60 1.32
C GLY A 362 4.39 -30.72 0.72
N ARG A 363 3.15 -31.20 0.84
CA ARG A 363 1.94 -30.43 0.50
C ARG A 363 1.13 -30.24 1.76
N GLN A 364 0.79 -28.99 2.08
CA GLN A 364 -0.04 -28.68 3.24
C GLN A 364 -1.12 -27.67 2.85
N ARG A 365 -2.38 -28.05 3.06
CA ARG A 365 -3.52 -27.14 2.92
C ARG A 365 -3.59 -26.25 4.16
N ILE A 366 -3.85 -24.97 3.95
CA ILE A 366 -3.93 -23.94 4.97
C ILE A 366 -5.29 -23.27 4.79
N ALA A 367 -6.16 -23.44 5.78
CA ALA A 367 -7.36 -22.62 5.90
C ALA A 367 -6.97 -21.28 6.52
N VAL A 368 -7.53 -20.19 6.00
CA VAL A 368 -7.27 -18.82 6.45
C VAL A 368 -8.56 -18.26 7.03
N ALA A 369 -8.51 -17.85 8.30
CA ALA A 369 -9.54 -17.07 8.97
C ALA A 369 -8.98 -15.69 9.39
N GLU A 370 -9.85 -14.82 9.91
CA GLU A 370 -9.44 -13.48 10.40
C GLU A 370 -8.37 -13.57 11.50
N ALA A 371 -8.48 -14.54 12.41
CA ALA A 371 -7.48 -14.79 13.45
C ALA A 371 -6.10 -15.17 12.88
N ASP A 372 -6.07 -15.93 11.77
CA ASP A 372 -4.81 -16.27 11.09
C ASP A 372 -4.17 -15.04 10.45
N VAL A 373 -4.97 -14.14 9.88
CA VAL A 373 -4.51 -12.87 9.32
C VAL A 373 -3.92 -11.98 10.41
N LEU A 374 -4.63 -11.81 11.53
CA LEU A 374 -4.16 -11.05 12.69
C LEU A 374 -2.82 -11.59 13.19
N ALA A 375 -2.74 -12.90 13.42
CA ALA A 375 -1.53 -13.55 13.90
C ALA A 375 -0.37 -13.49 12.88
N ALA A 376 -0.66 -13.57 11.59
CA ALA A 376 0.36 -13.45 10.53
C ALA A 376 0.87 -12.00 10.40
N MET A 377 -0.01 -11.00 10.52
CA MET A 377 0.38 -9.59 10.52
C MET A 377 1.24 -9.23 11.73
N ALA A 378 0.83 -9.66 12.92
CA ALA A 378 1.62 -9.46 14.14
C ALA A 378 3.02 -10.08 14.02
N LEU A 379 3.09 -11.32 13.54
CA LEU A 379 4.37 -12.01 13.34
C LEU A 379 5.25 -11.31 12.29
N ALA A 380 4.67 -10.84 11.18
CA ALA A 380 5.41 -10.14 10.15
C ALA A 380 5.95 -8.77 10.61
N LEU A 381 5.17 -8.03 11.39
CA LEU A 381 5.61 -6.77 11.98
C LEU A 381 6.67 -6.99 13.05
N GLY A 382 6.49 -7.99 13.93
CA GLY A 382 7.50 -8.39 14.91
C GLY A 382 8.83 -8.74 14.27
N GLU A 383 8.83 -9.62 13.25
CA GLU A 383 10.05 -9.95 12.50
C GLU A 383 10.66 -8.74 11.80
N PHE A 384 9.85 -7.80 11.29
CA PHE A 384 10.37 -6.57 10.67
C PHE A 384 11.10 -5.68 11.69
N LEU A 385 10.51 -5.49 12.87
CA LEU A 385 11.11 -4.69 13.95
C LEU A 385 12.42 -5.33 14.43
N ASP A 386 12.44 -6.65 14.64
CA ASP A 386 13.65 -7.37 15.01
C ASP A 386 14.72 -7.33 13.92
N TYR A 387 14.31 -7.40 12.65
CA TYR A 387 15.20 -7.27 11.51
C TYR A 387 15.87 -5.90 11.47
N VAL A 388 15.11 -4.82 11.67
CA VAL A 388 15.64 -3.44 11.76
C VAL A 388 16.62 -3.32 12.94
N ARG A 389 16.25 -3.83 14.12
CA ARG A 389 17.10 -3.79 15.31
C ARG A 389 18.42 -4.53 15.10
N LYS A 390 18.40 -5.70 14.47
CA LYS A 390 19.62 -6.50 14.17
C LYS A 390 20.54 -5.84 13.15
N LEU A 391 20.01 -4.94 12.33
CA LEU A 391 20.81 -4.11 11.43
C LEU A 391 21.36 -2.85 12.11
N GLY A 392 21.12 -2.67 13.42
CA GLY A 392 21.53 -1.50 14.19
C GLY A 392 20.65 -0.27 13.95
N GLY A 393 19.46 -0.44 13.37
CA GLY A 393 18.52 0.65 13.12
C GLY A 393 17.51 0.85 14.24
N GLU A 394 16.80 1.97 14.13
CA GLU A 394 15.69 2.34 15.01
C GLU A 394 14.37 2.20 14.26
N ALA A 395 13.35 1.65 14.93
CA ALA A 395 11.99 1.56 14.42
C ALA A 395 10.99 2.07 15.45
N GLU A 396 10.10 2.95 15.02
CA GLU A 396 9.00 3.48 15.83
C GLU A 396 7.66 3.11 15.18
N THR A 397 6.77 2.50 15.96
CA THR A 397 5.41 2.12 15.52
C THR A 397 4.37 3.17 15.90
N TRP A 398 3.37 3.35 15.05
CA TRP A 398 2.22 4.24 15.27
C TRP A 398 0.98 3.62 14.57
N PRO A 399 -0.26 3.78 15.06
CA PRO A 399 -0.68 4.49 16.27
C PRO A 399 -0.16 3.90 17.57
#